data_AF-A0A392WI13-F1
#
_entry.id   AF-A0A392WI13-F1
#
_cell.length_a   1.000
_cell.length_b   1.000
_cell.length_c   1.000
_cell.angle_alpha   90.00
_cell.angle_beta   90.00
_cell.angle_gamma   90.00
#
_symmetry.space_group_name_H-M   'P 1'
#
loop_
_entity.id
_entity.type
_entity.pdbx_description
1 polymer ?
#
loop_
_entity_poly.entity_id
_entity_poly.type
_entity_poly.pdbx_seq_one_letter_code
_entity_poly.pdbx_strand_id
1 'polypeptide(L)' 'TTTTTVRVRAMRAVVQRVASASVEVEGRIVSEIGPGLLVLVGIHDSDTDCDADYM' A
#
# COMPACT_ATOMS: atom_id res chain seq x y z
N THR A 1 -8.54 24.19 25.16
CA THR A 1 -8.68 22.86 24.51
C THR A 1 -7.96 22.91 23.19
N THR A 2 -6.73 22.39 23.13
CA THR A 2 -5.89 22.44 21.93
C THR A 2 -6.18 21.21 21.09
N THR A 3 -6.98 21.36 20.03
CA THR A 3 -7.22 20.29 19.06
C THR A 3 -5.94 20.09 18.26
N THR A 4 -5.17 19.05 18.57
CA THR A 4 -4.04 18.62 17.75
C THR A 4 -4.59 18.05 16.44
N THR A 5 -4.57 18.85 15.38
CA THR A 5 -4.85 18.38 14.03
C THR A 5 -3.75 17.39 13.62
N VAL A 6 -4.08 16.10 13.55
CA VAL A 6 -3.21 15.11 12.91
C VAL A 6 -3.15 15.45 11.42
N ARG A 7 -2.01 15.96 10.94
CA ARG A 7 -1.78 16.10 9.50
C ARG A 7 -1.61 14.70 8.92
N VAL A 8 -2.59 14.26 8.13
CA VAL A 8 -2.42 13.07 7.30
C VAL A 8 -1.38 13.41 6.23
N ARG A 9 -0.21 12.76 6.28
CA ARG A 9 0.70 12.73 5.13
C ARG A 9 0.13 11.79 4.06
N ALA A 10 0.09 12.33 2.83
CA ALA A 10 -0.13 11.72 1.52
C ALA A 10 0.60 10.37 1.35
N MET A 11 0.08 9.51 0.46
CA MET A 11 0.39 8.12 0.10
C MET A 11 1.04 7.25 1.19
N ARG A 12 0.46 6.09 1.50
CA ARG A 12 0.99 5.18 2.53
C ARG A 12 1.09 3.76 2.03
N ALA A 13 2.16 3.08 2.44
CA ALA A 13 2.34 1.66 2.15
C ALA A 13 2.52 0.87 3.45
N VAL A 14 1.93 -0.32 3.50
CA VAL A 14 2.27 -1.36 4.47
C VAL A 14 3.10 -2.41 3.74
N VAL A 15 4.36 -2.54 4.14
CA VAL A 15 5.30 -3.50 3.56
C VAL A 15 5.38 -4.72 4.47
N GLN A 16 5.15 -5.90 3.91
CA GLN A 16 5.21 -7.17 4.61
C GLN A 16 6.24 -8.08 3.96
N ARG A 17 7.21 -8.58 4.75
CA ARG A 17 8.09 -9.66 4.30
C ARG A 17 7.33 -10.98 4.38
N VAL A 18 7.25 -11.69 3.26
CA VAL A 18 6.43 -12.90 3.13
C VAL A 18 7.25 -14.06 2.58
N ALA A 19 6.86 -15.29 2.95
CA ALA A 19 7.36 -16.50 2.31
C ALA A 19 6.66 -16.76 0.96
N SER A 20 5.41 -16.31 0.83
CA SER A 20 4.61 -16.28 -0.39
C SER A 20 3.44 -15.30 -0.25
N ALA A 21 2.89 -14.83 -1.37
CA ALA A 21 1.64 -14.08 -1.43
C ALA A 21 0.93 -14.33 -2.76
N SER A 22 -0.39 -14.17 -2.80
CA SER A 22 -1.20 -14.30 -4.01
C SER A 22 -2.36 -13.32 -4.02
N VAL A 23 -2.88 -13.04 -5.21
CA VAL A 23 -4.08 -12.25 -5.45
C VAL A 23 -5.10 -13.14 -6.16
N GLU A 24 -6.32 -13.13 -5.64
CA GLU A 24 -7.43 -13.90 -6.15
C GLU A 24 -8.59 -12.97 -6.54
N VAL A 25 -9.17 -13.22 -7.71
CA VAL A 25 -10.39 -12.55 -8.17
C VAL A 25 -11.39 -13.64 -8.54
N GLU A 26 -12.57 -13.61 -7.90
CA GLU A 26 -13.65 -14.57 -8.16
C GLU A 26 -13.23 -16.05 -8.04
N GLY A 27 -12.47 -16.44 -7.02
CA GLY A 27 -12.07 -17.84 -6.86
C GLY A 27 -10.81 -18.22 -7.65
N ARG A 28 -10.27 -17.32 -8.48
CA ARG A 28 -9.16 -17.60 -9.40
C ARG A 28 -7.93 -16.78 -9.06
N ILE A 29 -6.79 -17.46 -8.88
CA ILE A 29 -5.49 -16.81 -8.71
C ILE A 29 -5.13 -16.07 -10.00
N VAL A 30 -4.95 -14.76 -9.89
CA VAL A 30 -4.55 -13.88 -11.01
C VAL A 30 -3.06 -13.52 -10.95
N SER A 31 -2.44 -13.62 -9.77
CA SER A 31 -1.02 -13.36 -9.56
C SER A 31 -0.53 -14.04 -8.28
N GLU A 32 0.73 -14.48 -8.25
CA GLU A 32 1.38 -15.04 -7.08
C GLU A 32 2.89 -14.78 -7.08
N ILE A 33 3.47 -14.74 -5.88
CA ILE A 33 4.91 -14.62 -5.65
C ILE A 33 5.38 -15.67 -4.63
N GLY A 34 6.66 -16.06 -4.75
CA GLY A 34 7.39 -16.81 -3.72
C GLY A 34 7.93 -15.87 -2.62
N PRO A 35 9.10 -16.18 -2.03
CA PRO A 35 9.68 -15.34 -0.98
C PRO A 35 9.93 -13.90 -1.47
N GLY A 36 9.46 -12.91 -0.73
CA GLY A 36 9.54 -11.52 -1.17
C GLY A 36 8.83 -10.53 -0.27
N LEU A 37 8.35 -9.44 -0.87
CA LEU A 37 7.60 -8.39 -0.20
C LEU A 37 6.19 -8.29 -0.79
N LEU A 38 5.18 -8.25 0.08
CA LEU A 38 3.83 -7.82 -0.24
C LEU A 38 3.68 -6.37 0.19
N VAL A 39 3.23 -5.51 -0.73
CA VAL A 39 3.03 -4.08 -0.47
C VAL A 39 1.56 -3.75 -0.64
N LEU A 40 0.93 -3.27 0.42
CA LEU A 40 -0.44 -2.74 0.39
C LEU A 40 -0.36 -1.23 0.36
N VAL A 41 -0.78 -0.61 -0.75
CA VAL A 41 -0.70 0.84 -0.95
C VAL A 41 -2.07 1.47 -0.77
N GLY A 42 -2.12 2.52 0.06
CA GLY A 42 -3.27 3.40 0.24
C GLY A 42 -2.97 4.78 -0.33
N ILE A 43 -3.84 5.25 -1.22
CA ILE A 43 -3.73 6.53 -1.93
C ILE A 43 -4.84 7.46 -1.43
N HIS A 44 -4.53 8.73 -1.23
CA HIS A 44 -5.44 9.81 -0.83
C HIS A 44 -5.75 10.74 -2.03
N ASP A 45 -6.86 11.49 -2.00
CA ASP A 45 -7.26 12.37 -3.11
C ASP A 45 -6.26 13.50 -3.42
N SER A 46 -5.43 13.82 -2.44
CA SER A 46 -4.39 14.84 -2.53
C SER A 46 -3.05 14.31 -3.04
N ASP A 47 -2.93 13.00 -3.26
CA ASP A 47 -1.69 12.40 -3.73
C ASP A 47 -1.45 12.76 -5.19
N THR A 48 -0.18 12.96 -5.52
CA THR A 48 0.29 13.37 -6.85
C THR A 48 1.25 12.31 -7.41
N ASP A 49 1.55 12.41 -8.70
CA ASP A 49 2.53 11.51 -9.35
C ASP A 49 3.90 11.55 -8.65
N CYS A 50 4.29 12.70 -8.10
CA CYS A 50 5.53 12.85 -7.32
C CYS A 50 5.54 11.96 -6.06
N ASP A 51 4.39 11.71 -5.45
CA ASP A 51 4.29 10.85 -4.27
C ASP A 51 4.47 9.37 -4.66
N ALA A 52 4.03 8.99 -5.87
CA ALA A 52 4.27 7.66 -6.44
C ALA A 52 5.73 7.46 -6.85
N ASP A 53 6.38 8.46 -7.45
CA ASP A 53 7.79 8.40 -7.83
C ASP A 53 8.75 8.27 -6.63
N TYR A 54 8.33 8.72 -5.45
CA TYR A 54 9.10 8.63 -4.21
C TYR A 54 8.99 7.26 -3.52
N MET A 55 7.96 6.47 -3.84
CA MET A 55 7.72 5.14 -3.29
C MET A 55 8.45 4.03 -4.05
#